data_AF-W4L3D3-F1
#
_entry.id   AF-W4L3D3-F1
#
_cell.length_a   1.000
_cell.length_b   1.000
_cell.length_c   1.000
_cell.angle_alpha   90.00
_cell.angle_beta   90.00
_cell.angle_gamma   90.00
#
_symmetry.space_group_name_H-M   'P 1'
#
loop_
_entity.id
_entity.type
_entity.pdbx_description
1 polymer ?
#
loop_
_entity_poly.entity_id
_entity_poly.type
_entity_poly.pdbx_seq_one_letter_code
_entity_poly.pdbx_strand_id
1 'polypeptide(L)'
;MVTQASLPRLPSRFPGDHLLAFRRDALGFLQHANQTCGDVAEFRLGPERAALITHPDHIRDILVTHHRQFIKARRGDVSKQFLGEGLLNSEGAIHRRQRRLSQPAFHRQRLSTYADVMIEHSARLREQWRDGDTLDMAQAMMHLTLGIAGKTLFNTDVEAEALAIGKAISDLLQYSTRASLPLADFILKLLLPSNRRLRQVRQFLDTTIYRIIEERRAEDADCGDLLSMLLLAQDEAEDGTGMSDKQVHDEALTLMLAGHETTAVAMIWTWYLERV
;
A
#
# COMPACT_ATOMS: atom_id res chain seq x y z
N MET A 1 36.69 -17.40 -17.46
CA MET A 1 35.47 -18.09 -16.99
C MET A 1 35.20 -17.62 -15.58
N VAL A 2 34.28 -16.68 -15.38
CA VAL A 2 33.81 -16.33 -14.03
C VAL A 2 32.83 -17.43 -13.64
N THR A 3 33.22 -18.28 -12.70
CA THR A 3 32.30 -19.21 -12.04
C THR A 3 31.17 -18.38 -11.44
N GLN A 4 29.96 -18.53 -11.99
CA GLN A 4 28.77 -17.94 -11.40
C GLN A 4 28.61 -18.53 -9.99
N ALA A 5 28.99 -17.77 -8.97
CA ALA A 5 28.77 -18.18 -7.59
C ALA A 5 27.25 -18.36 -7.40
N SER A 6 26.84 -19.59 -7.08
CA SER A 6 25.44 -19.87 -6.77
C SER A 6 25.13 -19.39 -5.35
N LEU A 7 23.99 -18.70 -5.18
CA LEU A 7 23.52 -18.30 -3.86
C LEU A 7 23.32 -19.54 -2.95
N PRO A 8 23.54 -19.41 -1.62
CA PRO A 8 23.25 -20.49 -0.69
C PRO A 8 21.78 -20.89 -0.77
N ARG A 9 21.51 -22.18 -0.95
CA ARG A 9 20.14 -22.69 -1.14
C ARG A 9 19.61 -23.34 0.12
N LEU A 10 18.39 -22.98 0.51
CA LEU A 10 17.65 -23.64 1.56
C LEU A 10 17.29 -25.08 1.12
N PRO A 11 17.63 -26.11 1.91
CA PRO A 11 17.26 -27.48 1.60
C PRO A 11 15.73 -27.67 1.60
N SER A 12 15.21 -28.33 0.56
CA SER A 12 13.79 -28.64 0.41
C SER A 12 13.56 -30.14 0.64
N ARG A 13 12.56 -30.52 1.43
CA ARG A 13 12.24 -31.94 1.68
C ARG A 13 11.55 -32.63 0.49
N PHE A 14 10.68 -31.89 -0.18
CA PHE A 14 9.95 -32.34 -1.38
C PHE A 14 9.54 -31.12 -2.23
N PRO A 15 9.12 -31.29 -3.50
CA PRO A 15 8.66 -30.18 -4.33
C PRO A 15 7.47 -29.44 -3.70
N GLY A 16 7.63 -28.14 -3.43
CA GLY A 16 6.59 -27.29 -2.84
C GLY A 16 6.66 -27.12 -1.31
N ASP A 17 7.59 -27.81 -0.64
CA ASP A 17 7.81 -27.72 0.82
C ASP A 17 7.94 -26.26 1.30
N HIS A 18 8.84 -25.48 0.69
CA HIS A 18 9.02 -24.05 1.00
C HIS A 18 7.73 -23.22 0.88
N LEU A 19 6.90 -23.47 -0.14
CA LEU A 19 5.65 -22.73 -0.31
C LEU A 19 4.65 -23.07 0.80
N LEU A 20 4.57 -24.35 1.19
CA LEU A 20 3.70 -24.79 2.29
C LEU A 20 4.18 -24.25 3.63
N ALA A 21 5.48 -24.33 3.90
CA ALA A 21 6.09 -23.79 5.11
C ALA A 21 5.88 -22.28 5.22
N PHE A 22 6.18 -21.53 4.16
CA PHE A 22 5.97 -20.08 4.10
C PHE A 22 4.49 -19.69 4.29
N ARG A 23 3.55 -20.44 3.71
CA ARG A 23 2.10 -20.18 3.89
C ARG A 23 1.60 -20.47 5.30
N ARG A 24 2.18 -21.47 5.96
CA ARG A 24 1.80 -21.86 7.33
C ARG A 24 2.36 -20.90 8.37
N ASP A 25 3.63 -20.52 8.22
CA ASP A 25 4.35 -19.65 9.13
C ASP A 25 5.46 -18.92 8.36
N ALA A 26 5.11 -17.76 7.79
CA ALA A 26 6.04 -16.97 6.99
C ALA A 26 7.24 -16.49 7.81
N LEU A 27 7.01 -16.03 9.05
CA LEU A 27 8.07 -15.50 9.91
C LEU A 27 9.03 -16.61 10.34
N GLY A 28 8.50 -17.73 10.85
CA GLY A 28 9.32 -18.88 11.24
C GLY A 28 10.08 -19.47 10.06
N PHE A 29 9.49 -19.51 8.87
CA PHE A 29 10.18 -19.94 7.65
C PHE A 29 11.36 -19.00 7.30
N LEU A 30 11.16 -17.69 7.30
CA LEU A 30 12.22 -16.72 6.99
C LEU A 30 13.34 -16.74 8.05
N GLN A 31 12.99 -16.90 9.33
CA GLN A 31 13.96 -17.09 10.41
C GLN A 31 14.77 -18.37 10.22
N HIS A 32 14.12 -19.48 9.90
CA HIS A 32 14.80 -20.75 9.61
C HIS A 32 15.73 -20.65 8.40
N ALA A 33 15.31 -19.94 7.35
CA ALA A 33 16.12 -19.71 6.16
C ALA A 33 17.40 -18.93 6.49
N ASN A 34 17.29 -17.85 7.26
CA ASN A 34 18.45 -17.09 7.75
C ASN A 34 19.37 -17.95 8.62
N GLN A 35 18.82 -18.66 9.61
CA GLN A 35 19.61 -19.53 10.50
C GLN A 35 20.38 -20.63 9.76
N THR A 36 19.82 -21.14 8.66
CA THR A 36 20.40 -22.26 7.90
C THR A 36 21.42 -21.80 6.86
N CYS A 37 21.15 -20.70 6.17
CA CYS A 37 21.94 -20.24 5.03
C CYS A 37 22.77 -18.97 5.31
N GLY A 38 22.59 -18.36 6.48
CA GLY A 38 23.17 -17.07 6.84
C GLY A 38 22.45 -15.91 6.13
N ASP A 39 23.22 -14.89 5.79
CA ASP A 39 22.70 -13.60 5.33
C ASP A 39 21.99 -13.59 3.97
N VAL A 40 22.17 -14.65 3.19
CA VAL A 40 21.61 -14.83 1.87
C VAL A 40 21.07 -16.24 1.74
N ALA A 41 19.75 -16.38 1.60
CA ALA A 41 19.08 -17.68 1.49
C ALA A 41 18.20 -17.74 0.24
N GLU A 42 18.56 -18.57 -0.73
CA GLU A 42 17.76 -18.88 -1.91
C GLU A 42 16.75 -20.00 -1.61
N PHE A 43 15.47 -19.79 -1.95
CA PHE A 43 14.41 -20.78 -1.87
C PHE A 43 13.42 -20.63 -3.03
N ARG A 44 12.39 -21.48 -3.07
CA ARG A 44 11.37 -21.48 -4.13
C ARG A 44 9.98 -21.31 -3.54
N LEU A 45 9.21 -20.35 -4.05
CA LEU A 45 7.78 -20.20 -3.73
C LEU A 45 6.98 -20.63 -4.96
N GLY A 46 6.70 -21.93 -5.05
CA GLY A 46 6.11 -22.52 -6.24
C GLY A 46 7.08 -22.46 -7.44
N PRO A 47 6.68 -21.91 -8.60
CA PRO A 47 7.57 -21.79 -9.75
C PRO A 47 8.64 -20.71 -9.58
N GLU A 48 8.42 -19.75 -8.67
CA GLU A 48 9.29 -18.59 -8.49
C GLU A 48 10.50 -18.92 -7.61
N ARG A 49 11.67 -18.40 -7.99
CA ARG A 49 12.88 -18.38 -7.16
C ARG A 49 12.89 -17.08 -6.36
N ALA A 50 13.14 -17.18 -5.07
CA ALA A 50 13.23 -16.05 -4.16
C ALA A 50 14.55 -16.11 -3.38
N ALA A 51 15.05 -14.95 -2.96
CA ALA A 51 16.20 -14.84 -2.08
C ALA A 51 15.83 -13.95 -0.88
N LEU A 52 16.09 -14.45 0.33
CA LEU A 52 16.07 -13.64 1.54
C LEU A 52 17.45 -13.00 1.70
N ILE A 53 17.47 -11.69 1.95
CA ILE A 53 18.67 -10.88 2.16
C ILE A 53 18.53 -10.20 3.52
N THR A 54 19.47 -10.45 4.43
CA THR A 54 19.41 -9.90 5.80
C THR A 54 20.62 -9.06 6.20
N HIS A 55 21.75 -9.19 5.52
CA HIS A 55 22.92 -8.34 5.82
C HIS A 55 22.64 -6.87 5.46
N PRO A 56 22.91 -5.91 6.36
CA PRO A 56 22.60 -4.49 6.13
C PRO A 56 23.28 -3.92 4.89
N ASP A 57 24.52 -4.33 4.60
CA ASP A 57 25.23 -3.86 3.40
C ASP A 57 24.58 -4.35 2.10
N HIS A 58 24.09 -5.60 2.08
CA HIS A 58 23.38 -6.13 0.91
C HIS A 58 22.01 -5.47 0.73
N ILE A 59 21.31 -5.20 1.84
CA ILE A 59 20.05 -4.44 1.81
C ILE A 59 20.30 -3.03 1.26
N ARG A 60 21.37 -2.35 1.70
CA ARG A 60 21.77 -1.04 1.18
C ARG A 60 22.12 -1.12 -0.31
N ASP A 61 22.84 -2.16 -0.72
CA ASP A 61 23.19 -2.35 -2.14
C ASP A 61 21.95 -2.52 -3.00
N ILE A 62 20.95 -3.27 -2.54
CA ILE A 62 19.70 -3.50 -3.28
C ILE A 62 18.80 -2.25 -3.28
N LEU A 63 18.62 -1.61 -2.13
CA LEU A 63 17.62 -0.54 -1.96
C LEU A 63 18.17 0.86 -2.28
N VAL A 64 19.50 1.05 -2.27
CA VAL A 64 20.14 2.37 -2.43
C VAL A 64 21.20 2.35 -3.53
N THR A 65 22.28 1.57 -3.39
CA THR A 65 23.45 1.67 -4.28
C THR A 65 23.13 1.25 -5.72
N HIS A 66 22.48 0.09 -5.87
CA HIS A 66 22.20 -0.56 -7.14
C HIS A 66 20.69 -0.64 -7.41
N HIS A 67 19.89 0.22 -6.79
CA HIS A 67 18.42 0.14 -6.84
C HIS A 67 17.83 0.13 -8.27
N ARG A 68 18.54 0.67 -9.26
CA ARG A 68 18.13 0.66 -10.68
C ARG A 68 18.25 -0.71 -11.36
N GLN A 69 18.99 -1.64 -10.76
CA GLN A 69 19.15 -3.01 -11.23
C GLN A 69 18.05 -3.95 -10.71
N PHE A 70 17.23 -3.46 -9.77
CA PHE A 70 16.13 -4.19 -9.16
C PHE A 70 14.81 -3.53 -9.52
N ILE A 71 13.77 -4.33 -9.63
CA ILE A 71 12.38 -3.89 -9.78
C ILE A 71 11.54 -4.56 -8.69
N LYS A 72 10.40 -3.96 -8.32
CA LYS A 72 9.42 -4.65 -7.47
C LYS A 72 9.00 -5.93 -8.19
N ALA A 73 8.86 -7.01 -7.43
CA ALA A 73 8.60 -8.35 -7.97
C ALA A 73 7.37 -8.38 -8.89
N ARG A 74 7.32 -9.35 -9.83
CA ARG A 74 6.22 -9.56 -10.79
C ARG A 74 4.80 -9.62 -10.20
N ARG A 75 4.66 -9.87 -8.90
CA ARG A 75 3.39 -9.67 -8.16
C ARG A 75 2.81 -8.25 -8.33
N GLY A 76 3.63 -7.27 -8.70
CA GLY A 76 3.23 -5.93 -9.10
C GLY A 76 2.26 -5.91 -10.29
N ASP A 77 2.33 -6.87 -11.23
CA ASP A 77 1.43 -6.90 -12.39
C ASP A 77 -0.02 -7.21 -11.97
N VAL A 78 -0.18 -8.02 -10.92
CA VAL A 78 -1.47 -8.39 -10.37
C VAL A 78 -2.05 -7.26 -9.52
N SER A 79 -1.23 -6.62 -8.68
CA SER A 79 -1.69 -5.46 -7.91
C SER A 79 -2.05 -4.28 -8.82
N LYS A 80 -1.34 -4.07 -9.95
CA LYS A 80 -1.72 -3.10 -10.98
C LYS A 80 -3.12 -3.31 -11.54
N GLN A 81 -3.55 -4.57 -11.70
CA GLN A 81 -4.90 -4.86 -12.17
C GLN A 81 -5.96 -4.28 -11.24
N PHE A 82 -5.70 -4.19 -9.93
CA PHE A 82 -6.69 -3.75 -8.95
C PHE A 82 -6.48 -2.33 -8.41
N LEU A 83 -5.23 -1.92 -8.23
CA LEU A 83 -4.82 -0.67 -7.61
C LEU A 83 -4.32 0.38 -8.61
N GLY A 84 -4.26 0.03 -9.90
CA GLY A 84 -3.74 0.91 -10.94
C GLY A 84 -2.23 1.09 -10.87
N GLU A 85 -1.73 2.10 -11.58
CA GLU A 85 -0.30 2.38 -11.73
C GLU A 85 0.13 3.61 -10.91
N GLY A 86 -0.29 3.70 -9.64
CA GLY A 86 0.23 4.71 -8.70
C GLY A 86 1.59 4.34 -8.11
N LEU A 87 2.15 5.18 -7.23
CA LEU A 87 3.48 5.04 -6.63
C LEU A 87 3.83 3.66 -6.06
N LEU A 88 2.84 2.96 -5.51
CA LEU A 88 3.03 1.60 -4.98
C LEU A 88 3.46 0.63 -6.08
N ASN A 89 2.86 0.75 -7.26
CA ASN A 89 3.01 -0.21 -8.37
C ASN A 89 3.88 0.31 -9.53
N SER A 90 4.07 1.62 -9.65
CA SER A 90 4.86 2.19 -10.73
C SER A 90 6.34 1.88 -10.57
N GLU A 91 7.05 1.89 -11.70
CA GLU A 91 8.47 1.56 -11.81
C GLU A 91 9.23 2.53 -12.71
N GLY A 92 10.56 2.55 -12.57
CA GLY A 92 11.45 3.22 -13.51
C GLY A 92 11.13 4.71 -13.72
N ALA A 93 10.93 5.11 -14.98
CA ALA A 93 10.64 6.49 -15.35
C ALA A 93 9.26 6.96 -14.86
N ILE A 94 8.24 6.11 -14.96
CA ILE A 94 6.87 6.41 -14.51
C ILE A 94 6.87 6.71 -13.00
N HIS A 95 7.51 5.86 -12.21
CA HIS A 95 7.64 6.08 -10.76
C HIS A 95 8.38 7.38 -10.44
N ARG A 96 9.47 7.69 -11.15
CA ARG A 96 10.22 8.95 -10.92
C ARG A 96 9.37 10.17 -11.22
N ARG A 97 8.59 10.16 -12.30
CA ARG A 97 7.70 11.26 -12.67
C ARG A 97 6.57 11.42 -11.65
N GLN A 98 5.84 10.35 -11.34
CA GLN A 98 4.77 10.38 -10.32
C GLN A 98 5.29 10.84 -8.97
N ARG A 99 6.44 10.33 -8.51
CA ARG A 99 7.04 10.74 -7.23
C ARG A 99 7.37 12.23 -7.19
N ARG A 100 7.86 12.79 -8.30
CA ARG A 100 8.17 14.22 -8.43
C ARG A 100 6.90 15.06 -8.31
N LEU A 101 5.84 14.67 -9.02
CA LEU A 101 4.55 15.35 -9.02
C LEU A 101 3.83 15.24 -7.66
N SER A 102 3.96 14.11 -6.96
CA SER A 102 3.31 13.91 -5.65
C SER A 102 4.10 14.50 -4.47
N GLN A 103 5.42 14.70 -4.59
CA GLN A 103 6.28 15.15 -3.49
C GLN A 103 5.81 16.47 -2.82
N PRO A 104 5.36 17.52 -3.55
CA PRO A 104 4.94 18.78 -2.95
C PRO A 104 3.84 18.63 -1.89
N ALA A 105 2.95 17.66 -2.05
CA ALA A 105 1.88 17.38 -1.09
C ALA A 105 2.41 16.91 0.28
N PHE A 106 3.69 16.51 0.36
CA PHE A 106 4.37 16.05 1.57
C PHE A 106 5.44 17.03 2.08
N HIS A 107 5.46 18.28 1.58
CA HIS A 107 6.36 19.31 2.08
C HIS A 107 5.97 19.77 3.50
N ARG A 108 6.96 20.24 4.26
CA ARG A 108 6.82 20.58 5.69
C ARG A 108 5.64 21.51 6.01
N GLN A 109 5.36 22.49 5.15
CA GLN A 109 4.25 23.43 5.34
C GLN A 109 2.88 22.75 5.23
N ARG A 110 2.75 21.70 4.40
CA ARG A 110 1.51 20.90 4.29
C ARG A 110 1.35 19.97 5.48
N LEU A 111 2.45 19.38 5.92
CA LEU A 111 2.44 18.48 7.08
C LEU A 111 1.93 19.16 8.35
N SER A 112 2.17 20.47 8.54
CA SER A 112 1.56 21.20 9.68
C SER A 112 0.04 21.25 9.59
N THR A 113 -0.53 21.52 8.42
CA THR A 113 -1.99 21.53 8.22
C THR A 113 -2.59 20.13 8.41
N TYR A 114 -1.90 19.08 7.95
CA TYR A 114 -2.35 17.71 8.20
C TYR A 114 -2.28 17.34 9.69
N ALA A 115 -1.31 17.87 10.43
CA ALA A 115 -1.21 17.65 11.87
C ALA A 115 -2.40 18.27 12.61
N ASP A 116 -2.89 19.44 12.19
CA ASP A 116 -4.10 20.05 12.77
C ASP A 116 -5.31 19.13 12.61
N VAL A 117 -5.47 18.53 11.41
CA VAL A 117 -6.51 17.52 11.15
C VAL A 117 -6.33 16.29 12.04
N MET A 118 -5.11 15.78 12.19
CA MET A 118 -4.82 14.64 13.07
C MET A 118 -5.20 14.93 14.52
N ILE A 119 -4.90 16.13 15.02
CA ILE A 119 -5.22 16.57 16.38
C ILE A 119 -6.74 16.65 16.55
N GLU A 120 -7.45 17.25 15.60
CA GLU A 120 -8.91 17.39 15.65
C GLU A 120 -9.62 16.03 15.72
N HIS A 121 -9.30 15.12 14.80
CA HIS A 121 -9.91 13.78 14.79
C HIS A 121 -9.55 12.98 16.04
N SER A 122 -8.32 13.11 16.55
CA SER A 122 -7.91 12.44 17.78
C SER A 122 -8.64 12.99 19.01
N ALA A 123 -8.85 14.30 19.07
CA ALA A 123 -9.61 14.95 20.15
C ALA A 123 -11.09 14.52 20.13
N ARG A 124 -11.71 14.49 18.94
CA ARG A 124 -13.09 14.01 18.76
C ARG A 124 -13.24 12.56 19.19
N LEU A 125 -12.31 11.68 18.81
CA LEU A 125 -12.32 10.28 19.24
C LEU A 125 -12.23 10.16 20.76
N ARG A 126 -11.31 10.92 21.38
CA ARG A 126 -11.16 10.95 22.84
C ARG A 126 -12.44 11.39 23.56
N GLU A 127 -13.18 12.36 23.02
CA GLU A 127 -14.44 12.85 23.60
C GLU A 127 -15.55 11.79 23.62
N GLN A 128 -15.46 10.77 22.76
CA GLN A 128 -16.41 9.66 22.72
C GLN A 128 -16.12 8.61 23.79
N TRP A 129 -14.90 8.57 24.34
CA TRP A 129 -14.47 7.57 25.31
C TRP A 129 -14.74 8.02 26.73
N ARG A 130 -15.13 7.07 27.59
CA ARG A 130 -15.35 7.29 29.02
C ARG A 130 -14.43 6.38 29.83
N ASP A 131 -14.14 6.83 31.05
CA ASP A 131 -13.39 6.01 32.00
C ASP A 131 -14.14 4.69 32.27
N GLY A 132 -13.41 3.58 32.24
CA GLY A 132 -13.95 2.22 32.36
C GLY A 132 -14.47 1.59 31.07
N ASP A 133 -14.45 2.28 29.93
CA ASP A 133 -14.87 1.68 28.65
C ASP A 133 -13.94 0.54 28.21
N THR A 134 -14.53 -0.52 27.65
CA THR A 134 -13.80 -1.56 26.92
C THR A 134 -13.93 -1.30 25.43
N LEU A 135 -12.80 -1.00 24.79
CA LEU A 135 -12.76 -0.56 23.39
C LEU A 135 -12.09 -1.60 22.50
N ASP A 136 -12.64 -1.79 21.30
CA ASP A 136 -11.91 -2.45 20.22
C ASP A 136 -10.92 -1.45 19.60
N MET A 137 -9.67 -1.51 20.07
CA MET A 137 -8.62 -0.61 19.59
C MET A 137 -8.30 -0.80 18.11
N ALA A 138 -8.52 -1.99 17.55
CA ALA A 138 -8.31 -2.20 16.12
C ALA A 138 -9.35 -1.43 15.30
N GLN A 139 -10.63 -1.54 15.69
CA GLN A 139 -11.70 -0.78 15.06
C GLN A 139 -11.52 0.72 15.25
N ALA A 140 -11.16 1.17 16.47
CA ALA A 140 -11.00 2.58 16.78
C ALA A 140 -9.84 3.23 15.99
N MET A 141 -8.68 2.57 15.94
CA MET A 141 -7.51 3.09 15.20
C MET A 141 -7.75 3.08 13.69
N MET A 142 -8.42 2.05 13.15
CA MET A 142 -8.81 2.02 11.74
C MET A 142 -9.77 3.16 11.38
N HIS A 143 -10.77 3.43 12.23
CA HIS A 143 -11.71 4.53 11.99
C HIS A 143 -11.01 5.89 12.05
N LEU A 144 -10.14 6.08 13.05
CA LEU A 144 -9.36 7.31 13.21
C LEU A 144 -8.47 7.59 11.99
N THR A 145 -7.64 6.64 11.58
CA THR A 145 -6.71 6.86 10.46
C THR A 145 -7.43 7.07 9.14
N LEU A 146 -8.59 6.43 8.95
CA LEU A 146 -9.35 6.59 7.74
C LEU A 146 -10.06 7.94 7.65
N GLY A 147 -10.59 8.44 8.77
CA GLY A 147 -11.12 9.81 8.86
C GLY A 147 -10.03 10.84 8.56
N ILE A 148 -8.87 10.70 9.21
CA ILE A 148 -7.69 11.57 8.96
C ILE A 148 -7.25 11.48 7.49
N ALA A 149 -7.12 10.27 6.93
CA ALA A 149 -6.71 10.09 5.54
C ALA A 149 -7.71 10.72 4.59
N GLY A 150 -9.02 10.51 4.79
CA GLY A 150 -10.03 11.12 3.94
C GLY A 150 -10.03 12.64 4.00
N LYS A 151 -9.89 13.22 5.20
CA LYS A 151 -9.84 14.67 5.37
C LYS A 151 -8.57 15.29 4.80
N THR A 152 -7.40 14.69 5.04
CA THR A 152 -6.12 15.21 4.54
C THR A 152 -5.91 14.98 3.04
N LEU A 153 -6.40 13.86 2.50
CA LEU A 153 -6.22 13.53 1.08
C LEU A 153 -7.26 14.19 0.19
N PHE A 154 -8.52 14.32 0.66
CA PHE A 154 -9.66 14.71 -0.16
C PHE A 154 -10.44 15.91 0.38
N ASN A 155 -10.06 16.50 1.53
CA ASN A 155 -10.83 17.51 2.27
C ASN A 155 -12.30 17.12 2.55
N THR A 156 -12.67 15.87 2.31
CA THR A 156 -14.04 15.37 2.43
C THR A 156 -14.22 14.83 3.83
N ASP A 157 -15.36 15.15 4.45
CA ASP A 157 -15.79 14.42 5.63
C ASP A 157 -16.33 13.06 5.19
N VAL A 158 -15.43 12.09 5.06
CA VAL A 158 -15.77 10.72 4.69
C VAL A 158 -16.19 9.91 5.90
N GLU A 159 -16.39 10.45 7.11
CA GLU A 159 -16.65 9.63 8.31
C GLU A 159 -17.81 8.64 8.10
N ALA A 160 -18.87 9.04 7.39
CA ALA A 160 -20.01 8.19 7.06
C ALA A 160 -19.69 7.07 6.05
N GLU A 161 -18.80 7.32 5.08
CA GLU A 161 -18.42 6.38 4.01
C GLU A 161 -17.10 5.66 4.29
N ALA A 162 -16.33 6.12 5.27
CA ALA A 162 -15.00 5.66 5.62
C ALA A 162 -15.02 4.16 5.88
N LEU A 163 -15.90 3.67 6.75
CA LEU A 163 -16.00 2.24 7.03
C LEU A 163 -16.27 1.39 5.76
N ALA A 164 -17.07 1.90 4.82
CA ALA A 164 -17.35 1.23 3.56
C ALA A 164 -16.11 1.24 2.63
N ILE A 165 -15.41 2.38 2.54
CA ILE A 165 -14.21 2.54 1.72
C ILE A 165 -13.05 1.69 2.28
N GLY A 166 -12.80 1.75 3.59
CA GLY A 166 -11.77 0.94 4.26
C GLY A 166 -12.02 -0.55 4.06
N LYS A 167 -13.26 -1.01 4.26
CA LYS A 167 -13.65 -2.40 3.98
C LYS A 167 -13.46 -2.77 2.50
N ALA A 168 -13.79 -1.89 1.57
CA ALA A 168 -13.58 -2.10 0.15
C ALA A 168 -12.09 -2.25 -0.19
N ILE A 169 -11.23 -1.42 0.41
CA ILE A 169 -9.77 -1.51 0.25
C ILE A 169 -9.23 -2.82 0.83
N SER A 170 -9.61 -3.18 2.06
CA SER A 170 -9.18 -4.45 2.69
C SER A 170 -9.65 -5.67 1.91
N ASP A 171 -10.89 -5.66 1.40
CA ASP A 171 -11.40 -6.72 0.53
C ASP A 171 -10.48 -6.85 -0.71
N LEU A 172 -10.19 -5.74 -1.39
CA LEU A 172 -9.35 -5.70 -2.59
C LEU A 172 -7.92 -6.23 -2.34
N LEU A 173 -7.31 -5.90 -1.19
CA LEU A 173 -6.03 -6.46 -0.77
C LEU A 173 -6.07 -7.98 -0.55
N GLN A 174 -7.12 -8.51 0.09
CA GLN A 174 -7.26 -9.96 0.28
C GLN A 174 -7.37 -10.69 -1.06
N TYR A 175 -8.03 -10.08 -2.05
CA TYR A 175 -8.10 -10.64 -3.40
C TYR A 175 -6.76 -10.61 -4.14
N SER A 176 -5.91 -9.59 -3.91
CA SER A 176 -4.57 -9.53 -4.49
C SER A 176 -3.71 -10.76 -4.13
N THR A 177 -3.85 -11.25 -2.90
CA THR A 177 -3.17 -12.47 -2.42
C THR A 177 -3.62 -13.70 -3.21
N ARG A 178 -4.93 -13.83 -3.50
CA ARG A 178 -5.47 -14.91 -4.33
C ARG A 178 -5.03 -14.79 -5.79
N ALA A 179 -4.89 -13.57 -6.27
CA ALA A 179 -4.47 -13.31 -7.63
C ALA A 179 -2.97 -13.57 -7.86
N SER A 180 -2.21 -13.90 -6.81
CA SER A 180 -0.85 -14.45 -6.93
C SER A 180 -0.79 -15.98 -7.11
N LEU A 181 -1.94 -16.65 -7.26
CA LEU A 181 -2.01 -18.08 -7.55
C LEU A 181 -1.74 -18.38 -9.03
N PRO A 182 -1.24 -19.60 -9.36
CA PRO A 182 -1.23 -20.08 -10.73
C PRO A 182 -2.63 -19.99 -11.33
N LEU A 183 -2.75 -19.60 -12.61
CA LEU A 183 -4.02 -19.42 -13.32
C LEU A 183 -4.94 -18.32 -12.75
N ALA A 184 -4.44 -17.40 -11.93
CA ALA A 184 -5.22 -16.30 -11.37
C ALA A 184 -6.01 -15.51 -12.43
N ASP A 185 -5.39 -15.13 -13.55
CA ASP A 185 -6.09 -14.41 -14.63
C ASP A 185 -7.30 -15.18 -15.19
N PHE A 186 -7.20 -16.51 -15.26
CA PHE A 186 -8.32 -17.36 -15.67
C PHE A 186 -9.39 -17.41 -14.58
N ILE A 187 -8.98 -17.65 -13.33
CA ILE A 187 -9.89 -17.74 -12.18
C ILE A 187 -10.67 -16.43 -11.98
N LEU A 188 -10.02 -15.27 -12.12
CA LEU A 188 -10.62 -13.95 -11.96
C LEU A 188 -11.64 -13.62 -13.07
N LYS A 189 -11.50 -14.22 -14.26
CA LYS A 189 -12.47 -14.10 -15.36
C LYS A 189 -13.72 -14.95 -15.17
N LEU A 190 -13.68 -15.97 -14.32
CA LEU A 190 -14.84 -16.82 -14.03
C LEU A 190 -15.97 -16.01 -13.38
N LEU A 191 -17.22 -16.43 -13.62
CA LEU A 191 -18.42 -15.80 -13.07
C LEU A 191 -18.69 -16.23 -11.61
N LEU A 192 -17.65 -16.33 -10.80
CA LEU A 192 -17.75 -16.69 -9.38
C LEU A 192 -18.38 -15.52 -8.58
N PRO A 193 -19.18 -15.80 -7.53
CA PRO A 193 -19.73 -14.76 -6.65
C PRO A 193 -18.65 -13.86 -6.04
N SER A 194 -17.50 -14.43 -5.69
CA SER A 194 -16.33 -13.71 -5.18
C SER A 194 -15.78 -12.69 -6.20
N ASN A 195 -15.70 -13.06 -7.48
CA ASN A 195 -15.22 -12.18 -8.55
C ASN A 195 -16.24 -11.08 -8.86
N ARG A 196 -17.55 -11.37 -8.76
CA ARG A 196 -18.60 -10.37 -8.89
C ARG A 196 -18.50 -9.32 -7.77
N ARG A 197 -18.34 -9.78 -6.52
CA ARG A 197 -18.12 -8.89 -5.36
C ARG A 197 -16.89 -8.01 -5.55
N LEU A 198 -15.77 -8.58 -6.01
CA LEU A 198 -14.55 -7.82 -6.29
C LEU A 198 -14.77 -6.72 -7.35
N ARG A 199 -15.49 -7.03 -8.43
CA ARG A 199 -15.84 -6.02 -9.45
C ARG A 199 -16.71 -4.90 -8.88
N GLN A 200 -17.70 -5.24 -8.04
CA GLN A 200 -18.57 -4.25 -7.38
C GLN A 200 -17.77 -3.35 -6.43
N VAL A 201 -16.89 -3.95 -5.61
CA VAL A 201 -16.01 -3.23 -4.68
C VAL A 201 -15.12 -2.24 -5.44
N ARG A 202 -14.50 -2.70 -6.54
CA ARG A 202 -13.70 -1.83 -7.40
C ARG A 202 -14.52 -0.71 -8.01
N GLN A 203 -15.68 -1.03 -8.60
CA GLN A 203 -16.53 -0.02 -9.21
C GLN A 203 -16.97 1.05 -8.20
N PHE A 204 -17.26 0.64 -6.95
CA PHE A 204 -17.58 1.56 -5.87
C PHE A 204 -16.41 2.50 -5.56
N LEU A 205 -15.18 1.99 -5.40
CA LEU A 205 -13.99 2.80 -5.18
C LEU A 205 -13.73 3.76 -6.35
N ASP A 206 -13.73 3.23 -7.59
CA ASP A 206 -13.48 4.02 -8.79
C ASP A 206 -14.52 5.15 -8.90
N THR A 207 -15.80 4.85 -8.73
CA THR A 207 -16.89 5.86 -8.80
C THR A 207 -16.74 6.92 -7.71
N THR A 208 -16.37 6.51 -6.50
CA THR A 208 -16.19 7.43 -5.37
C THR A 208 -15.01 8.36 -5.61
N ILE A 209 -13.86 7.81 -6.02
CA ILE A 209 -12.64 8.60 -6.27
C ILE A 209 -12.84 9.54 -7.45
N TYR A 210 -13.43 9.09 -8.57
CA TYR A 210 -13.67 9.96 -9.72
C TYR A 210 -14.66 11.08 -9.39
N ARG A 211 -15.71 10.82 -8.59
CA ARG A 211 -16.61 11.87 -8.11
C ARG A 211 -15.85 12.94 -7.32
N ILE A 212 -14.99 12.53 -6.38
CA ILE A 212 -14.18 13.45 -5.58
C ILE A 212 -13.21 14.26 -6.47
N ILE A 213 -12.60 13.61 -7.48
CA ILE A 213 -11.75 14.29 -8.47
C ILE A 213 -12.51 15.36 -9.24
N GLU A 214 -13.72 15.03 -9.71
CA GLU A 214 -14.56 15.94 -10.48
C GLU A 214 -15.04 17.14 -9.65
N GLU A 215 -15.50 16.89 -8.41
CA GLU A 215 -15.86 17.94 -7.45
C GLU A 215 -14.68 18.88 -7.18
N ARG A 216 -13.49 18.33 -6.97
CA ARG A 216 -12.30 19.15 -6.70
C ARG A 216 -11.83 19.94 -7.93
N ARG A 217 -11.95 19.38 -9.13
CA ARG A 217 -11.65 20.12 -10.39
C ARG A 217 -12.59 21.32 -10.57
N ALA A 218 -13.84 21.23 -10.14
CA ALA A 218 -14.79 22.33 -10.27
C ALA A 218 -14.44 23.53 -9.37
N GLU A 219 -13.71 23.30 -8.28
CA GLU A 219 -13.26 24.37 -7.37
C GLU A 219 -12.06 25.15 -7.93
N ASP A 220 -11.27 24.57 -8.83
CA ASP A 220 -10.06 25.14 -9.49
C ASP A 220 -9.12 25.90 -8.54
N ALA A 221 -8.98 25.40 -7.31
CA ALA A 221 -8.17 26.01 -6.27
C ALA A 221 -7.42 24.96 -5.45
N ASP A 222 -6.30 25.39 -4.85
CA ASP A 222 -5.62 24.64 -3.81
C ASP A 222 -6.43 24.72 -2.52
N CYS A 223 -7.05 23.61 -2.14
CA CYS A 223 -7.88 23.51 -0.95
C CYS A 223 -7.11 22.99 0.27
N GLY A 224 -5.78 22.91 0.18
CA GLY A 224 -4.92 22.47 1.27
C GLY A 224 -4.81 20.95 1.41
N ASP A 225 -5.48 20.18 0.57
CA ASP A 225 -5.47 18.71 0.55
C ASP A 225 -4.55 18.14 -0.53
N LEU A 226 -4.22 16.86 -0.39
CA LEU A 226 -3.33 16.20 -1.33
C LEU A 226 -3.90 16.14 -2.76
N LEU A 227 -5.21 15.92 -2.93
CA LEU A 227 -5.82 15.77 -4.24
C LEU A 227 -5.79 17.06 -5.05
N SER A 228 -6.13 18.21 -4.45
CA SER A 228 -6.00 19.51 -5.13
C SER A 228 -4.56 19.76 -5.57
N MET A 229 -3.58 19.39 -4.74
CA MET A 229 -2.16 19.48 -5.09
C MET A 229 -1.77 18.57 -6.26
N LEU A 230 -2.27 17.33 -6.32
CA LEU A 230 -2.01 16.43 -7.46
C LEU A 230 -2.63 16.96 -8.76
N LEU A 231 -3.80 17.58 -8.68
CA LEU A 231 -4.49 18.16 -9.84
C LEU A 231 -3.77 19.40 -10.38
N LEU A 232 -3.18 20.20 -9.49
CA LEU A 232 -2.44 21.42 -9.84
C LEU A 232 -0.96 21.15 -10.16
N ALA A 233 -0.43 19.97 -9.80
CA ALA A 233 0.96 19.62 -10.03
C ALA A 233 1.27 19.57 -11.55
N GLN A 234 2.34 20.25 -11.93
CA GLN A 234 2.89 20.24 -13.29
C GLN A 234 4.32 19.70 -13.27
N ASP A 235 4.71 18.92 -14.28
CA ASP A 235 6.08 18.42 -14.37
C ASP A 235 7.00 19.48 -14.98
N GLU A 236 7.51 20.37 -14.13
CA GLU A 236 8.43 21.45 -14.53
C GLU A 236 9.74 20.97 -15.17
N ALA A 237 10.10 19.69 -15.00
CA ALA A 237 11.37 19.15 -15.46
C ALA A 237 11.28 18.35 -16.78
N GLU A 238 10.08 18.16 -17.35
CA GLU A 238 9.91 17.50 -18.66
C GLU A 238 9.12 18.39 -19.64
N ASP A 239 7.79 18.34 -19.60
CA ASP A 239 6.91 18.93 -20.60
C ASP A 239 5.90 19.94 -20.03
N GLY A 240 5.96 20.22 -18.72
CA GLY A 240 5.00 21.08 -18.02
C GLY A 240 3.61 20.44 -17.88
N THR A 241 3.44 19.16 -18.25
CA THR A 241 2.14 18.50 -18.17
C THR A 241 1.85 18.02 -16.75
N GLY A 242 0.58 18.06 -16.38
CA GLY A 242 0.10 17.51 -15.11
C GLY A 242 -0.13 16.00 -15.15
N MET A 243 -0.75 15.49 -14.10
CA MET A 243 -1.26 14.12 -14.07
C MET A 243 -2.55 13.99 -14.89
N SER A 244 -2.72 12.88 -15.61
CA SER A 244 -4.02 12.52 -16.18
C SER A 244 -5.00 12.11 -15.08
N ASP A 245 -6.31 12.13 -15.36
CA ASP A 245 -7.34 11.69 -14.38
C ASP A 245 -7.07 10.28 -13.86
N LYS A 246 -6.63 9.39 -14.76
CA LYS A 246 -6.24 8.04 -14.38
C LYS A 246 -5.04 8.02 -13.44
N GLN A 247 -4.03 8.87 -13.67
CA GLN A 247 -2.87 8.95 -12.78
C GLN A 247 -3.27 9.51 -11.42
N VAL A 248 -4.07 10.57 -11.37
CA VAL A 248 -4.58 11.14 -10.11
C VAL A 248 -5.40 10.10 -9.35
N HIS A 249 -6.29 9.39 -10.04
CA HIS A 249 -7.08 8.30 -9.47
C HIS A 249 -6.21 7.20 -8.87
N ASP A 250 -5.25 6.69 -9.64
CA ASP A 250 -4.38 5.58 -9.22
C ASP A 250 -3.48 6.00 -8.03
N GLU A 251 -3.06 7.27 -7.97
CA GLU A 251 -2.34 7.83 -6.81
C GLU A 251 -3.25 8.02 -5.58
N ALA A 252 -4.45 8.55 -5.75
CA ALA A 252 -5.42 8.70 -4.68
C ALA A 252 -5.72 7.36 -4.00
N LEU A 253 -5.97 6.32 -4.80
CA LEU A 253 -6.19 4.96 -4.30
C LEU A 253 -4.95 4.41 -3.60
N THR A 254 -3.77 4.64 -4.17
CA THR A 254 -2.48 4.22 -3.58
C THR A 254 -2.26 4.83 -2.21
N LEU A 255 -2.49 6.14 -2.07
CA LEU A 255 -2.24 6.89 -0.84
C LEU A 255 -3.26 6.56 0.25
N MET A 256 -4.53 6.41 -0.13
CA MET A 256 -5.58 5.98 0.80
C MET A 256 -5.31 4.57 1.33
N LEU A 257 -4.92 3.64 0.46
CA LEU A 257 -4.50 2.30 0.84
C LEU A 257 -3.30 2.34 1.79
N ALA A 258 -2.21 3.00 1.38
CA ALA A 258 -0.95 2.98 2.10
C ALA A 258 -1.05 3.66 3.48
N GLY A 259 -1.80 4.76 3.59
CA GLY A 259 -1.83 5.61 4.77
C GLY A 259 -2.76 5.14 5.90
N HIS A 260 -3.85 4.43 5.59
CA HIS A 260 -4.86 4.13 6.61
C HIS A 260 -4.52 2.90 7.47
N GLU A 261 -4.29 1.73 6.86
CA GLU A 261 -4.15 0.45 7.56
C GLU A 261 -2.78 0.34 8.24
N THR A 262 -1.71 0.78 7.58
CA THR A 262 -0.35 0.72 8.14
C THR A 262 -0.21 1.58 9.39
N THR A 263 -0.74 2.81 9.36
CA THR A 263 -0.76 3.73 10.51
C THR A 263 -1.63 3.19 11.63
N ALA A 264 -2.80 2.60 11.31
CA ALA A 264 -3.67 2.02 12.33
C ALA A 264 -2.98 0.85 13.04
N VAL A 265 -2.37 -0.06 12.29
CA VAL A 265 -1.60 -1.19 12.85
C VAL A 265 -0.43 -0.69 13.70
N ALA A 266 0.30 0.33 13.25
CA ALA A 266 1.38 0.92 14.04
C ALA A 266 0.85 1.45 15.39
N MET A 267 -0.26 2.20 15.39
CA MET A 267 -0.86 2.71 16.63
C MET A 267 -1.39 1.60 17.54
N ILE A 268 -1.99 0.54 16.99
CA ILE A 268 -2.43 -0.63 17.77
C ILE A 268 -1.24 -1.23 18.52
N TRP A 269 -0.09 -1.40 17.86
CA TRP A 269 1.11 -1.89 18.51
C TRP A 269 1.67 -0.90 19.54
N THR A 270 1.61 0.40 19.28
CA THR A 270 1.99 1.42 20.27
C THR A 270 1.15 1.28 21.54
N TRP A 271 -0.18 1.24 21.43
CA TRP A 271 -1.06 1.04 22.59
C TRP A 271 -0.78 -0.27 23.33
N TYR A 272 -0.57 -1.36 22.57
CA TYR A 272 -0.28 -2.67 23.15
C TYR A 272 1.03 -2.69 23.95
N LEU A 273 2.08 -2.03 23.43
CA LEU A 273 3.41 -2.00 24.05
C LEU A 273 3.49 -1.01 25.21
N GLU A 274 2.82 0.13 25.10
CA GLU A 274 2.86 1.19 26.11
C GLU A 274 2.04 0.86 27.37
N ARG A 275 1.28 -0.25 27.39
CA ARG A 275 0.45 -0.71 28.53
C ARG A 275 -0.23 0.46 29.26
N VAL A 276 -0.94 1.30 28.51
CA VAL A 276 -1.87 2.28 29.09
C VAL A 276 -3.14 1.55 29.52
#